data_AF-A0A7S4EC72-F1
#
_entry.id   AF-A0A7S4EC72-F1
#
_cell.length_a   1.000
_cell.length_b   1.000
_cell.length_c   1.000
_cell.angle_alpha   90.00
_cell.angle_beta   90.00
_cell.angle_gamma   90.00
#
_symmetry.space_group_name_H-M   'P 1'
#
loop_
_entity.id
_entity.type
_entity.pdbx_description
1 polymer ?
#
loop_
_entity_poly.entity_id
_entity_poly.type
_entity_poly.pdbx_seq_one_letter_code
_entity_poly.pdbx_strand_id
1 'polypeptide(L)'
;MDFLDYEEETEINESDSPHQSITKLLDNRELLQELRATPSIAEFLKTNASLVLQAALTKDGEVDDDDDTVDQKQRYTPADRRAYVASEVLCGPDVACVAILKACADSEECWALLEDPSPVSTMRDARWARIWLRLLEVARYDTIKHAPPLSRFAAAVSKNSTSAADVAGALLKDACRRDRAVKVAWNDLRSICAALDVGASAQLLLNALPGCASKIVDDQRCLASVARARSTKALLVMAEILSEAASGDFENRPALAKALAPHSTRIAKQLSQGARLEKVAAAQLLRGLARCPDANSALCDACLDACADSLFTHPHADVLHVHSADVLLAIIDRKPLHAHAAKRLERLLFRDNSTEGGLLSRIRSTLTGLERPKNSRDAHLVVLGEAVCAALREDEAKPGAGLVPDLLYARRNELDAWLHFVEDLARLTARKVAADFA
;
A
#
# COMPACT_ATOMS: atom_id res chain seq x y z
N MET A 1 56.53 42.52 11.19
CA MET A 1 55.55 41.97 12.15
C MET A 1 54.81 40.91 11.38
N ASP A 2 55.17 39.65 11.67
CA ASP A 2 54.48 38.49 11.13
C ASP A 2 53.05 38.47 11.71
N PHE A 3 52.07 38.41 10.82
CA PHE A 3 50.69 38.08 11.15
C PHE A 3 50.67 36.59 11.54
N LEU A 4 51.03 36.31 12.79
CA LEU A 4 50.87 35.00 13.38
C LEU A 4 49.38 34.74 13.59
N ASP A 5 48.84 33.84 12.76
CA ASP A 5 48.01 32.70 13.17
C ASP A 5 47.23 32.90 14.48
N TYR A 6 46.06 33.53 14.38
CA TYR A 6 44.95 33.12 15.24
C TYR A 6 44.26 31.95 14.52
N GLU A 7 44.90 30.78 14.56
CA GLU A 7 44.13 29.54 14.58
C GLU A 7 43.42 29.55 15.93
N GLU A 8 42.18 30.02 15.97
CA GLU A 8 41.29 29.74 17.10
C GLU A 8 41.13 28.22 17.12
N GLU A 9 41.98 27.53 17.88
CA GLU A 9 41.72 26.13 18.23
C GLU A 9 40.33 26.10 18.84
N THR A 10 39.46 25.26 18.27
CA THR A 10 38.17 24.93 18.86
C THR A 10 38.37 24.18 20.17
N GLU A 11 38.63 24.93 21.24
CA GLU A 11 38.86 24.37 22.56
C GLU A 11 37.53 24.09 23.28
N ILE A 12 37.43 22.89 23.86
CA ILE A 12 36.40 22.57 24.85
C ILE A 12 36.82 23.22 26.16
N ASN A 13 36.15 24.31 26.53
CA ASN A 13 36.46 25.00 27.78
C ASN A 13 35.82 24.25 28.95
N GLU A 14 36.65 23.80 29.91
CA GLU A 14 36.20 23.04 31.09
C GLU A 14 35.21 23.82 31.98
N SER A 15 35.17 25.16 31.85
CA SER A 15 34.24 26.03 32.59
C SER A 15 32.86 26.16 31.92
N ASP A 16 32.72 25.77 30.65
CA ASP A 16 31.44 25.81 29.94
C ASP A 16 30.55 24.62 30.31
N SER A 17 29.23 24.85 30.32
CA SER A 17 28.28 23.72 30.35
C SER A 17 28.39 22.88 29.06
N PRO A 18 28.05 21.58 29.09
CA PRO A 18 28.08 20.73 27.90
C PRO A 18 27.28 21.31 26.72
N HIS A 19 26.14 21.94 26.99
CA HIS A 19 25.31 22.60 25.97
C HIS A 19 26.03 23.81 25.31
N GLN A 20 26.73 24.63 26.10
CA GLN A 20 27.48 25.77 25.58
C GLN A 20 28.65 25.31 24.71
N SER A 21 29.41 24.31 25.18
CA SER A 21 30.52 23.72 24.43
C SER A 21 30.06 23.14 23.10
N ILE A 22 28.94 22.41 23.07
CA ILE A 22 28.39 21.85 21.83
C ILE A 22 27.91 22.95 20.88
N THR A 23 27.28 23.99 21.41
CA THR A 23 26.83 25.12 20.59
C THR A 23 28.02 25.79 19.89
N LYS A 24 29.10 26.05 20.62
CA LYS A 24 30.35 26.63 20.07
C LYS A 24 30.97 25.72 19.01
N LEU A 25 31.08 24.41 19.28
CA LEU A 25 31.62 23.44 18.33
C LEU A 25 30.78 23.39 17.04
N LEU A 26 29.46 23.35 17.14
CA LEU A 26 28.57 23.29 15.98
C LEU A 26 28.48 24.60 15.19
N ASP A 27 28.87 25.73 15.79
CA ASP A 27 29.05 26.99 15.08
C ASP A 27 30.36 27.01 14.26
N ASN A 28 31.31 26.10 14.53
CA ASN A 28 32.51 25.95 13.72
C ASN A 28 32.23 25.23 12.40
N ARG A 29 32.60 25.87 11.29
CA ARG A 29 32.49 25.33 9.93
C ARG A 29 33.53 24.25 9.64
N GLU A 30 34.65 24.25 10.35
CA GLU A 30 35.76 23.32 10.14
C GLU A 30 35.67 22.07 11.03
N LEU A 31 34.62 21.97 11.87
CA LEU A 31 34.43 20.89 12.85
C LEU A 31 34.63 19.47 12.26
N LEU A 32 34.20 19.21 11.02
CA LEU A 32 34.39 17.90 10.39
C LEU A 32 35.86 17.56 10.14
N GLN A 33 36.70 18.55 9.83
CA GLN A 33 38.14 18.36 9.67
C GLN A 33 38.81 18.20 11.04
N GLU A 34 38.40 19.00 12.02
CA GLU A 34 38.89 18.95 13.40
C GLU A 34 38.55 17.63 14.10
N LEU A 35 37.38 17.03 13.82
CA LEU A 35 37.02 15.71 14.34
C LEU A 35 38.01 14.62 13.94
N ARG A 36 38.68 14.77 12.80
CA ARG A 36 39.71 13.84 12.32
C ARG A 36 41.07 14.15 12.96
N ALA A 37 41.35 15.42 13.22
CA ALA A 37 42.61 15.89 13.77
C ALA A 37 42.69 15.73 15.31
N THR A 38 41.55 15.83 16.00
CA THR A 38 41.50 16.07 17.45
C THR A 38 40.60 15.04 18.17
N PRO A 39 41.19 13.97 18.74
CA PRO A 39 40.43 12.89 19.38
C PRO A 39 39.57 13.33 20.59
N SER A 40 39.98 14.37 21.31
CA SER A 40 39.24 14.90 22.47
C SER A 40 37.89 15.50 22.07
N ILE A 41 37.82 16.20 20.93
CA ILE A 41 36.57 16.74 20.37
C ILE A 41 35.63 15.58 20.00
N ALA A 42 36.15 14.55 19.34
CA ALA A 42 35.36 13.38 18.98
C ALA A 42 34.80 12.65 20.22
N GLU A 43 35.61 12.44 21.26
CA GLU A 43 35.16 11.78 22.48
C GLU A 43 34.14 12.64 23.28
N PHE A 44 34.31 13.96 23.26
CA PHE A 44 33.36 14.88 23.89
C PHE A 44 32.00 14.87 23.20
N LEU A 45 31.96 14.97 21.86
CA LEU A 45 30.71 14.88 21.10
C LEU A 45 30.04 13.51 21.24
N LYS A 46 30.84 12.44 21.32
CA LYS A 46 30.35 11.08 21.57
C LYS A 46 29.71 10.94 22.95
N THR A 47 30.34 11.51 23.98
CA THR A 47 29.81 11.52 25.35
C THR A 47 28.48 12.28 25.44
N ASN A 48 28.31 13.32 24.61
CA ASN A 48 27.13 14.17 24.60
C ASN A 48 26.28 14.00 23.33
N ALA A 49 26.20 12.77 22.80
CA ALA A 49 25.55 12.50 21.52
C ALA A 49 24.06 12.89 21.48
N SER A 50 23.34 12.86 22.62
CA SER A 50 21.94 13.31 22.71
C SER A 50 21.79 14.81 22.44
N LEU A 51 22.73 15.64 22.88
CA LEU A 51 22.74 17.08 22.60
C LEU A 51 23.10 17.37 21.13
N VAL A 52 23.99 16.57 20.53
CA VAL A 52 24.29 16.66 19.09
C VAL A 52 23.05 16.30 18.26
N LEU A 53 22.33 15.23 18.63
CA LEU A 53 21.07 14.87 18.00
C LEU A 53 20.00 15.94 18.18
N GLN A 54 19.86 16.49 19.39
CA GLN A 54 18.91 17.57 19.66
C GLN A 54 19.19 18.79 18.78
N ALA A 55 20.46 19.16 18.59
CA ALA A 55 20.85 20.23 17.67
C ALA A 55 20.47 19.90 16.22
N ALA A 56 20.74 18.68 15.74
CA ALA A 56 20.37 18.25 14.38
C ALA A 56 18.85 18.28 14.13
N LEU A 57 18.07 17.99 15.17
CA LEU A 57 16.60 17.98 15.16
C LEU A 57 15.98 19.32 15.56
N THR A 58 16.76 20.39 15.67
CA THR A 58 16.20 21.73 15.95
C THR A 58 15.29 22.16 14.81
N LYS A 59 14.14 22.77 15.16
CA LYS A 59 13.18 23.33 14.19
C LYS A 59 13.86 24.42 13.38
N ASP A 60 13.64 24.39 12.07
CA ASP A 60 14.16 25.44 11.21
C ASP A 60 13.45 26.76 11.56
N GLY A 61 14.19 27.86 11.58
CA GLY A 61 13.62 29.20 11.69
C GLY A 61 13.05 29.62 10.33
N GLU A 62 11.80 29.30 10.04
CA GLU A 62 11.13 29.76 8.82
C GLU A 62 11.03 31.30 8.84
N VAL A 63 11.69 31.96 7.88
CA VAL A 63 11.32 33.31 7.42
C VAL A 63 10.33 33.08 6.29
N ASP A 64 9.13 33.65 6.36
CA ASP A 64 8.07 33.49 5.35
C ASP A 64 8.63 33.66 3.92
N ASP A 65 8.36 32.67 3.06
CA ASP A 65 8.84 32.58 1.67
C ASP A 65 8.35 33.72 0.75
N ASP A 66 7.44 34.59 1.22
CA ASP A 66 6.81 35.66 0.44
C ASP A 66 7.61 36.98 0.43
N ASP A 67 8.76 37.06 1.12
CA ASP A 67 9.56 38.28 1.18
C ASP A 67 10.80 38.22 0.27
N ASP A 68 10.58 38.48 -1.02
CA ASP A 68 11.61 38.56 -2.08
C ASP A 68 12.69 39.65 -1.83
N THR A 69 12.60 40.39 -0.71
CA THR A 69 13.54 41.46 -0.36
C THR A 69 14.71 41.01 0.53
N VAL A 70 14.69 39.77 1.05
CA VAL A 70 15.72 39.27 1.98
C VAL A 70 16.89 38.61 1.24
N ASP A 71 18.08 39.21 1.39
CA ASP A 71 19.37 38.73 0.87
C ASP A 71 19.59 37.24 1.22
N GLN A 72 19.98 36.41 0.25
CA GLN A 72 20.06 34.93 0.43
C GLN A 72 20.94 34.49 1.60
N LYS A 73 21.88 35.34 2.05
CA LYS A 73 22.75 35.10 3.22
C LYS A 73 22.04 35.26 4.57
N GLN A 74 20.86 35.88 4.61
CA GLN A 74 20.02 36.04 5.81
C GLN A 74 18.93 34.98 5.94
N ARG A 75 18.82 34.05 4.97
CA ARG A 75 17.78 33.00 4.94
C ARG A 75 17.98 31.85 5.95
N TYR A 76 19.16 31.72 6.55
CA TYR A 76 19.45 30.67 7.54
C TYR A 76 19.86 31.28 8.87
N THR A 77 19.09 30.98 9.90
CA THR A 77 19.39 31.34 11.28
C THR A 77 20.66 30.62 11.76
N PRO A 78 21.35 31.12 12.81
CA PRO A 78 22.43 30.37 13.45
C PRO A 78 21.99 28.96 13.89
N ALA A 79 20.72 28.77 14.26
CA ALA A 79 20.19 27.46 14.62
C ALA A 79 20.15 26.50 13.42
N ASP A 80 19.76 26.98 12.24
CA ASP A 80 19.73 26.16 11.01
C ASP A 80 21.13 25.70 10.60
N ARG A 81 22.13 26.58 10.74
CA ARG A 81 23.54 26.23 10.50
C ARG A 81 24.02 25.15 11.45
N ARG A 82 23.76 25.29 12.75
CA ARG A 82 24.12 24.27 13.74
C ARG A 82 23.40 22.95 13.48
N ALA A 83 22.12 22.99 13.11
CA ALA A 83 21.36 21.79 12.76
C ALA A 83 21.96 21.07 11.54
N TYR A 84 22.42 21.83 10.55
CA TYR A 84 23.13 21.29 9.39
C TYR A 84 24.46 20.65 9.80
N VAL A 85 25.32 21.36 10.53
CA VAL A 85 26.62 20.83 10.98
C VAL A 85 26.44 19.59 11.85
N ALA A 86 25.51 19.61 12.80
CA ALA A 86 25.20 18.46 13.65
C ALA A 86 24.72 17.25 12.85
N SER A 87 23.91 17.48 11.81
CA SER A 87 23.48 16.43 10.88
C SER A 87 24.66 15.82 10.13
N GLU A 88 25.61 16.64 9.66
CA GLU A 88 26.83 16.14 9.00
C GLU A 88 27.74 15.38 9.98
N VAL A 89 27.85 15.82 11.23
CA VAL A 89 28.57 15.08 12.28
C VAL A 89 27.96 13.70 12.50
N LEU A 90 26.63 13.59 12.58
CA LEU A 90 25.93 12.32 12.80
C LEU A 90 25.89 11.44 11.54
N CYS A 91 25.84 12.03 10.35
CA CYS A 91 25.70 11.29 9.11
C CYS A 91 27.03 11.03 8.38
N GLY A 92 28.11 11.65 8.82
CA GLY A 92 29.43 11.56 8.20
C GLY A 92 29.95 10.12 8.10
N PRO A 93 30.77 9.81 7.07
CA PRO A 93 31.34 8.49 6.90
C PRO A 93 32.57 8.22 7.78
N ASP A 94 33.12 9.25 8.42
CA ASP A 94 34.36 9.17 9.19
C ASP A 94 34.23 8.35 10.48
N VAL A 95 35.32 7.74 10.94
CA VAL A 95 35.34 6.89 12.14
C VAL A 95 34.82 7.65 13.39
N ALA A 96 35.19 8.92 13.53
CA ALA A 96 34.72 9.78 14.61
C ALA A 96 33.19 10.02 14.53
N CYS A 97 32.68 10.39 13.36
CA CYS A 97 31.24 10.55 13.10
C CYS A 97 30.46 9.26 13.40
N VAL A 98 30.97 8.11 12.95
CA VAL A 98 30.36 6.79 13.20
C VAL A 98 30.36 6.48 14.70
N ALA A 99 31.41 6.81 15.44
CA ALA A 99 31.47 6.59 16.89
C ALA A 99 30.43 7.43 17.66
N ILE A 100 30.23 8.68 17.25
CA ILE A 100 29.19 9.57 17.81
C ILE A 100 27.79 9.00 17.53
N LEU A 101 27.55 8.55 16.29
CA LEU A 101 26.28 7.95 15.91
C LEU A 101 25.99 6.64 16.68
N LYS A 102 27.01 5.81 16.91
CA LYS A 102 26.90 4.59 17.74
C LYS A 102 26.52 4.93 19.19
N ALA A 103 27.17 5.93 19.79
CA ALA A 103 26.82 6.39 21.12
C ALA A 103 25.36 6.87 21.21
N CYS A 104 24.84 7.51 20.16
CA CYS A 104 23.43 7.87 20.08
C CYS A 104 22.51 6.64 19.93
N ALA A 105 22.90 5.64 19.16
CA ALA A 105 22.15 4.39 19.00
C ALA A 105 22.01 3.59 20.31
N ASP A 106 22.98 3.73 21.23
CA ASP A 106 22.97 3.08 22.54
C ASP A 106 22.25 3.90 23.64
N SER A 107 21.83 5.14 23.36
CA SER A 107 21.25 6.07 24.33
C SER A 107 19.72 6.16 24.26
N GLU A 108 19.02 5.88 25.37
CA GLU A 108 17.55 6.04 25.48
C GLU A 108 17.08 7.47 25.19
N GLU A 109 17.86 8.47 25.62
CA GLU A 109 17.54 9.89 25.40
C GLU A 109 17.52 10.22 23.90
N CYS A 110 18.48 9.68 23.15
CA CYS A 110 18.52 9.83 21.70
C CYS A 110 17.26 9.24 21.04
N TRP A 111 16.84 8.05 21.47
CA TRP A 111 15.64 7.40 20.93
C TRP A 111 14.36 8.17 21.25
N ALA A 112 14.25 8.72 22.46
CA ALA A 112 13.12 9.57 22.83
C ALA A 112 13.00 10.80 21.92
N LEU A 113 14.13 11.40 21.51
CA LEU A 113 14.14 12.52 20.56
C LEU A 113 13.71 12.12 19.15
N LEU A 114 14.07 10.91 18.70
CA LEU A 114 13.69 10.40 17.37
C LEU A 114 12.20 10.01 17.25
N GLU A 115 11.56 9.72 18.39
CA GLU A 115 10.13 9.39 18.46
C GLU A 115 9.21 10.62 18.52
N ASP A 116 9.77 11.84 18.56
CA ASP A 116 8.98 13.08 18.63
C ASP A 116 8.00 13.20 17.45
N PRO A 117 6.66 13.25 17.69
CA PRO A 117 5.66 13.34 16.63
C PRO A 117 5.38 14.79 16.19
N SER A 118 6.16 15.76 16.66
CA SER A 118 5.94 17.18 16.36
C SER A 118 5.95 17.44 14.84
N PRO A 119 5.06 18.32 14.33
CA PRO A 119 5.09 18.72 12.92
C PRO A 119 6.45 19.28 12.55
N VAL A 120 6.90 18.90 11.35
CA VAL A 120 8.27 19.06 10.89
C VAL A 120 8.24 19.89 9.60
N SER A 121 9.15 20.84 9.49
CA SER A 121 9.47 21.49 8.21
C SER A 121 10.09 20.45 7.25
N THR A 122 9.99 20.67 5.95
CA THR A 122 10.56 19.75 4.93
C THR A 122 12.07 19.54 5.09
N MET A 123 12.80 20.57 5.51
CA MET A 123 14.24 20.52 5.77
C MET A 123 14.60 19.67 7.00
N ARG A 124 13.89 19.85 8.13
CA ARG A 124 14.06 19.01 9.32
C ARG A 124 13.69 17.56 9.04
N ASP A 125 12.66 17.28 8.24
CA ASP A 125 12.29 15.92 7.81
C ASP A 125 13.41 15.24 7.02
N ALA A 126 14.03 15.95 6.07
CA ALA A 126 15.13 15.42 5.27
C ALA A 126 16.36 15.08 6.13
N ARG A 127 16.71 15.94 7.11
CA ARG A 127 17.78 15.63 8.09
C ARG A 127 17.43 14.40 8.91
N TRP A 128 16.19 14.32 9.38
CA TRP A 128 15.73 13.21 10.20
C TRP A 128 15.79 11.87 9.48
N ALA A 129 15.35 11.83 8.22
CA ALA A 129 15.42 10.63 7.38
C ALA A 129 16.87 10.18 7.14
N ARG A 130 17.80 11.11 6.95
CA ARG A 130 19.24 10.79 6.83
C ARG A 130 19.80 10.15 8.10
N ILE A 131 19.45 10.69 9.27
CA ILE A 131 19.88 10.14 10.57
C ILE A 131 19.34 8.72 10.76
N TRP A 132 18.04 8.50 10.47
CA TRP A 132 17.42 7.17 10.50
C TRP A 132 18.16 6.16 9.61
N LEU A 133 18.45 6.53 8.37
CA LEU A 133 19.19 5.66 7.44
C LEU A 133 20.59 5.33 7.95
N ARG A 134 21.33 6.32 8.47
CA ARG A 134 22.69 6.09 8.97
C ARG A 134 22.72 5.23 10.23
N LEU A 135 21.76 5.38 11.14
CA LEU A 135 21.61 4.49 12.30
C LEU A 135 21.42 3.03 11.87
N LEU A 136 20.58 2.79 10.85
CA LEU A 136 20.34 1.46 10.31
C LEU A 136 21.57 0.89 9.57
N GLU A 137 22.32 1.73 8.85
CA GLU A 137 23.56 1.32 8.19
C GLU A 137 24.63 0.91 9.20
N VAL A 138 24.85 1.71 10.25
CA VAL A 138 25.85 1.41 11.29
C VAL A 138 25.47 0.15 12.07
N ALA A 139 24.18 -0.05 12.39
CA ALA A 139 23.69 -1.24 13.06
C ALA A 139 23.92 -2.54 12.27
N ARG A 140 24.17 -2.47 10.95
CA ARG A 140 24.39 -3.62 10.08
C ARG A 140 25.85 -4.06 10.00
N TYR A 141 26.80 -3.13 10.14
CA TYR A 141 28.24 -3.42 10.01
C TYR A 141 28.88 -3.95 11.28
N ASP A 142 28.34 -3.60 12.45
CA ASP A 142 28.72 -4.27 13.69
C ASP A 142 27.89 -5.55 13.82
N THR A 143 28.54 -6.69 14.02
CA THR A 143 27.94 -7.99 14.34
C THR A 143 27.26 -8.01 15.71
N ILE A 144 26.43 -7.02 16.01
CA ILE A 144 25.62 -6.99 17.22
C ILE A 144 24.49 -7.99 16.98
N LYS A 145 24.57 -9.13 17.66
CA LYS A 145 23.58 -10.21 17.65
C LYS A 145 22.18 -9.80 18.18
N HIS A 146 21.94 -8.51 18.40
CA HIS A 146 20.68 -7.90 18.84
C HIS A 146 20.57 -6.58 18.06
N ALA A 147 19.56 -6.29 17.24
CA ALA A 147 18.12 -6.08 17.46
C ALA A 147 17.66 -4.67 17.94
N PRO A 148 18.33 -3.90 18.84
CA PRO A 148 17.76 -2.66 19.39
C PRO A 148 17.42 -1.60 18.33
N PRO A 149 18.29 -1.27 17.36
CA PRO A 149 17.99 -0.20 16.40
C PRO A 149 16.82 -0.53 15.47
N LEU A 150 16.70 -1.79 15.02
CA LEU A 150 15.58 -2.22 14.18
C LEU A 150 14.26 -2.34 14.95
N SER A 151 14.30 -2.86 16.19
CA SER A 151 13.09 -2.92 17.02
C SER A 151 12.60 -1.54 17.44
N ARG A 152 13.52 -0.63 17.76
CA ARG A 152 13.20 0.76 18.11
C ARG A 152 12.76 1.55 16.88
N PHE A 153 13.37 1.35 15.72
CA PHE A 153 12.89 1.90 14.46
C PHE A 153 11.47 1.45 14.15
N ALA A 154 11.17 0.15 14.26
CA ALA A 154 9.81 -0.35 14.07
C ALA A 154 8.83 0.23 15.10
N ALA A 155 9.26 0.42 16.35
CA ALA A 155 8.45 1.09 17.38
C ALA A 155 8.18 2.57 17.00
N ALA A 156 9.18 3.31 16.53
CA ALA A 156 9.03 4.69 16.09
C ALA A 156 8.06 4.82 14.90
N VAL A 157 8.15 3.91 13.91
CA VAL A 157 7.18 3.84 12.81
C VAL A 157 5.76 3.60 13.36
N SER A 158 5.59 2.68 14.31
CA SER A 158 4.28 2.38 14.92
C SER A 158 3.69 3.52 15.76
N LYS A 159 4.54 4.45 16.22
CA LYS A 159 4.15 5.65 16.98
C LYS A 159 3.82 6.87 16.09
N ASN A 160 3.61 6.66 14.78
CA ASN A 160 3.26 7.68 13.78
C ASN A 160 4.36 8.70 13.45
N SER A 161 5.64 8.36 13.59
CA SER A 161 6.71 9.19 13.02
C SER A 161 6.63 9.10 11.49
N THR A 162 6.37 10.24 10.82
CA THR A 162 6.26 10.34 9.35
C THR A 162 7.59 10.08 8.68
N SER A 163 8.67 10.69 9.18
CA SER A 163 10.03 10.50 8.67
C SER A 163 10.52 9.05 8.81
N ALA A 164 10.22 8.39 9.95
CA ALA A 164 10.51 6.97 10.12
C ALA A 164 9.70 6.11 9.14
N ALA A 165 8.43 6.45 8.91
CA ALA A 165 7.58 5.75 7.95
C ALA A 165 8.01 5.92 6.50
N ASP A 166 8.53 7.09 6.11
CA ASP A 166 9.10 7.35 4.79
C ASP A 166 10.36 6.51 4.55
N VAL A 167 11.28 6.49 5.53
CA VAL A 167 12.48 5.63 5.48
C VAL A 167 12.08 4.17 5.43
N ALA A 168 11.12 3.74 6.25
CA ALA A 168 10.61 2.38 6.24
C ALA A 168 9.97 2.00 4.90
N GLY A 169 9.23 2.92 4.29
CA GLY A 169 8.67 2.76 2.94
C GLY A 169 9.76 2.58 1.89
N ALA A 170 10.81 3.41 1.91
CA ALA A 170 11.94 3.25 1.00
C ALA A 170 12.63 1.89 1.15
N LEU A 171 12.87 1.45 2.39
CA LEU A 171 13.48 0.16 2.70
C LEU A 171 12.61 -1.03 2.28
N LEU A 172 11.29 -0.95 2.49
CA LEU A 172 10.35 -1.98 2.03
C LEU A 172 10.39 -2.08 0.50
N LYS A 173 10.31 -0.96 -0.21
CA LYS A 173 10.36 -0.90 -1.67
C LYS A 173 11.65 -1.50 -2.21
N ASP A 174 12.78 -1.17 -1.60
CA ASP A 174 14.07 -1.72 -1.99
C ASP A 174 14.17 -3.22 -1.67
N ALA A 175 13.67 -3.67 -0.52
CA ALA A 175 13.63 -5.10 -0.16
C ALA A 175 12.78 -5.96 -1.10
N CYS A 176 11.80 -5.35 -1.78
CA CYS A 176 10.95 -6.03 -2.75
C CYS A 176 11.53 -6.06 -4.17
N ARG A 177 12.47 -5.16 -4.49
CA ARG A 177 13.17 -5.17 -5.78
C ARG A 177 14.13 -6.36 -5.82
N ARG A 178 14.15 -7.09 -6.94
CA ARG A 178 15.09 -8.22 -7.17
C ARG A 178 16.55 -7.78 -7.37
N ASP A 179 16.87 -6.52 -7.12
CA ASP A 179 18.19 -5.95 -7.39
C ASP A 179 19.19 -6.37 -6.29
N ARG A 180 20.41 -6.77 -6.67
CA ARG A 180 21.40 -7.36 -5.75
C ARG A 180 21.96 -6.37 -4.72
N ALA A 181 21.64 -5.08 -4.84
CA ALA A 181 22.09 -4.02 -3.95
C ALA A 181 21.15 -3.76 -2.75
N VAL A 182 20.16 -4.63 -2.48
CA VAL A 182 19.26 -4.45 -1.33
C VAL A 182 20.05 -4.39 -0.03
N LYS A 183 19.92 -3.28 0.69
CA LYS A 183 20.65 -3.02 1.93
C LYS A 183 20.01 -3.68 3.18
N VAL A 184 18.74 -4.10 3.14
CA VAL A 184 18.01 -4.68 4.28
C VAL A 184 17.13 -5.85 3.84
N ALA A 185 17.20 -6.98 4.54
CA ALA A 185 16.36 -8.13 4.21
C ALA A 185 14.90 -7.90 4.65
N TRP A 186 13.94 -8.40 3.87
CA TRP A 186 12.51 -8.35 4.23
C TRP A 186 12.24 -8.88 5.65
N ASN A 187 12.98 -9.90 6.08
CA ASN A 187 12.85 -10.51 7.40
C ASN A 187 13.11 -9.54 8.56
N ASP A 188 13.99 -8.58 8.34
CA ASP A 188 14.35 -7.58 9.34
C ASP A 188 13.30 -6.45 9.42
N LEU A 189 12.50 -6.28 8.36
CA LEU A 189 11.47 -5.24 8.24
C LEU A 189 10.08 -5.74 8.65
N ARG A 190 9.89 -7.03 8.96
CA ARG A 190 8.56 -7.61 9.25
C ARG A 190 7.83 -6.95 10.42
N SER A 191 8.58 -6.45 11.41
CA SER A 191 8.03 -5.74 12.56
C SER A 191 7.33 -4.43 12.17
N ILE A 192 7.79 -3.77 11.11
CA ILE A 192 7.21 -2.53 10.56
C ILE A 192 5.81 -2.77 10.01
N CYS A 193 5.50 -4.01 9.57
CA CYS A 193 4.16 -4.31 9.09
C CYS A 193 3.08 -4.15 10.17
N ALA A 194 3.42 -4.10 11.47
CA ALA A 194 2.47 -3.74 12.52
C ALA A 194 1.99 -2.29 12.44
N ALA A 195 2.69 -1.41 11.73
CA ALA A 195 2.29 -0.01 11.52
C ALA A 195 1.40 0.20 10.28
N LEU A 196 1.12 -0.85 9.51
CA LEU A 196 0.31 -0.77 8.27
C LEU A 196 -1.18 -0.53 8.53
N ASP A 197 -1.67 -0.74 9.75
CA ASP A 197 -3.09 -0.55 10.10
C ASP A 197 -3.38 0.70 10.96
N VAL A 198 -2.36 1.54 11.25
CA VAL A 198 -2.48 2.72 12.13
C VAL A 198 -1.96 4.02 11.48
N GLY A 199 -2.81 5.05 11.46
CA GLY A 199 -2.40 6.47 11.32
C GLY A 199 -1.81 6.90 9.96
N ALA A 200 -1.11 8.03 9.94
CA ALA A 200 -0.51 8.62 8.74
C ALA A 200 0.63 7.75 8.19
N SER A 201 1.39 7.10 9.07
CA SER A 201 2.47 6.18 8.72
C SER A 201 1.98 4.98 7.92
N ALA A 202 0.79 4.44 8.21
CA ALA A 202 0.19 3.37 7.41
C ALA A 202 0.05 3.76 5.93
N GLN A 203 -0.36 5.00 5.63
CA GLN A 203 -0.55 5.43 4.25
C GLN A 203 0.77 5.49 3.47
N LEU A 204 1.84 5.98 4.11
CA LEU A 204 3.18 6.04 3.53
C LEU A 204 3.74 4.64 3.26
N LEU A 205 3.61 3.73 4.22
CA LEU A 205 4.05 2.35 4.07
C LEU A 205 3.27 1.62 2.97
N LEU A 206 1.94 1.77 2.93
CA LEU A 206 1.11 1.17 1.87
C LEU A 206 1.44 1.71 0.48
N ASN A 207 1.97 2.93 0.36
CA ASN A 207 2.46 3.47 -0.90
C ASN A 207 3.74 2.78 -1.39
N ALA A 208 4.51 2.18 -0.50
CA ALA A 208 5.75 1.48 -0.81
C ALA A 208 5.59 -0.01 -1.16
N LEU A 209 4.45 -0.62 -0.78
CA LEU A 209 4.20 -2.06 -1.00
C LEU A 209 3.91 -2.53 -2.44
N PRO A 210 3.61 -1.70 -3.45
CA PRO A 210 3.49 -2.20 -4.82
C PRO A 210 4.77 -2.91 -5.30
N GLY A 211 4.64 -4.10 -5.87
CA GLY A 211 5.74 -4.99 -6.25
C GLY A 211 6.23 -5.93 -5.12
N CYS A 212 5.66 -5.83 -3.92
CA CYS A 212 6.02 -6.67 -2.77
C CYS A 212 5.13 -7.90 -2.60
N ALA A 213 4.18 -8.15 -3.50
CA ALA A 213 3.14 -9.18 -3.35
C ALA A 213 3.71 -10.55 -2.92
N SER A 214 4.72 -11.04 -3.63
CA SER A 214 5.38 -12.33 -3.32
C SER A 214 5.96 -12.40 -1.89
N LYS A 215 6.55 -11.31 -1.39
CA LYS A 215 7.11 -11.24 -0.03
C LYS A 215 6.04 -11.15 1.05
N ILE A 216 4.98 -10.38 0.81
CA ILE A 216 3.89 -10.17 1.78
C ILE A 216 3.10 -11.45 1.98
N VAL A 217 2.85 -12.22 0.91
CA VAL A 217 2.09 -13.48 1.01
C VAL A 217 2.77 -14.51 1.91
N ASP A 218 4.10 -14.57 1.88
CA ASP A 218 4.89 -15.47 2.74
C ASP A 218 4.99 -14.98 4.20
N ASP A 219 4.55 -13.74 4.48
CA ASP A 219 4.51 -13.16 5.81
C ASP A 219 3.07 -12.94 6.29
N GLN A 220 2.54 -13.93 7.01
CA GLN A 220 1.18 -13.90 7.55
C GLN A 220 0.91 -12.68 8.45
N ARG A 221 1.91 -12.16 9.16
CA ARG A 221 1.73 -10.97 10.00
C ARG A 221 1.55 -9.74 9.14
N CYS A 222 2.39 -9.59 8.13
CA CYS A 222 2.29 -8.48 7.19
C CYS A 222 0.97 -8.52 6.42
N LEU A 223 0.59 -9.70 5.93
CA LEU A 223 -0.68 -9.93 5.24
C LEU A 223 -1.88 -9.56 6.11
N ALA A 224 -1.89 -9.98 7.38
CA ALA A 224 -2.96 -9.64 8.32
C ALA A 224 -3.07 -8.13 8.59
N SER A 225 -1.93 -7.43 8.70
CA SER A 225 -1.94 -5.97 8.86
C SER A 225 -2.44 -5.23 7.62
N VAL A 226 -2.01 -5.63 6.41
CA VAL A 226 -2.54 -5.05 5.15
C VAL A 226 -4.05 -5.30 5.04
N ALA A 227 -4.53 -6.49 5.38
CA ALA A 227 -5.96 -6.80 5.35
C ALA A 227 -6.78 -5.91 6.33
N ARG A 228 -6.24 -5.66 7.52
CA ARG A 228 -6.89 -4.81 8.55
C ARG A 228 -6.87 -3.32 8.19
N ALA A 229 -5.85 -2.86 7.47
CA ALA A 229 -5.73 -1.47 7.04
C ALA A 229 -7.01 -0.99 6.33
N ARG A 230 -7.48 0.21 6.70
CA ARG A 230 -8.78 0.75 6.26
C ARG A 230 -8.68 1.73 5.10
N SER A 231 -7.58 1.71 4.34
CA SER A 231 -7.37 2.63 3.22
C SER A 231 -7.63 1.98 1.86
N THR A 232 -7.98 2.80 0.87
CA THR A 232 -8.08 2.38 -0.54
C THR A 232 -6.79 1.76 -1.04
N LYS A 233 -5.64 2.26 -0.55
CA LYS A 233 -4.32 1.74 -0.96
C LYS A 233 -4.11 0.31 -0.47
N ALA A 234 -4.57 -0.04 0.72
CA ALA A 234 -4.54 -1.41 1.22
C ALA A 234 -5.33 -2.37 0.33
N LEU A 235 -6.51 -1.97 -0.16
CA LEU A 235 -7.29 -2.78 -1.10
C LEU A 235 -6.52 -3.05 -2.39
N LEU A 236 -5.84 -2.05 -2.93
CA LEU A 236 -5.04 -2.19 -4.15
C LEU A 236 -3.85 -3.14 -3.94
N VAL A 237 -3.15 -3.04 -2.80
CA VAL A 237 -2.07 -3.97 -2.44
C VAL A 237 -2.60 -5.39 -2.30
N MET A 238 -3.76 -5.59 -1.64
CA MET A 238 -4.39 -6.91 -1.52
C MET A 238 -4.84 -7.46 -2.88
N ALA A 239 -5.29 -6.62 -3.81
CA ALA A 239 -5.65 -7.04 -5.16
C ALA A 239 -4.42 -7.51 -5.96
N GLU A 240 -3.29 -6.83 -5.81
CA GLU A 240 -2.01 -7.24 -6.40
C GLU A 240 -1.54 -8.60 -5.83
N ILE A 241 -1.61 -8.76 -4.51
CA ILE A 241 -1.33 -10.01 -3.81
C ILE A 241 -2.16 -11.18 -4.35
N LEU A 242 -3.47 -10.98 -4.54
CA LEU A 242 -4.34 -12.01 -5.11
C LEU A 242 -4.03 -12.31 -6.58
N SER A 243 -3.66 -11.31 -7.36
CA SER A 243 -3.26 -11.51 -8.75
C SER A 243 -2.00 -12.38 -8.84
N GLU A 244 -1.01 -12.12 -8.00
CA GLU A 244 0.19 -12.95 -7.89
C GLU A 244 -0.17 -14.39 -7.47
N ALA A 245 -0.97 -14.54 -6.41
CA ALA A 245 -1.40 -15.84 -5.90
C ALA A 245 -2.23 -16.65 -6.92
N ALA A 246 -3.00 -15.98 -7.80
CA ALA A 246 -3.79 -16.62 -8.84
C ALA A 246 -2.94 -17.10 -10.04
N SER A 247 -1.78 -16.48 -10.28
CA SER A 247 -0.90 -16.80 -11.42
C SER A 247 0.22 -17.81 -11.08
N GLY A 248 0.62 -17.92 -9.82
CA GLY A 248 1.63 -18.89 -9.35
C GLY A 248 1.05 -20.08 -8.60
N ASP A 249 1.77 -21.19 -8.51
CA ASP A 249 1.41 -22.38 -7.71
C ASP A 249 1.69 -22.11 -6.22
N PHE A 250 0.78 -21.38 -5.58
CA PHE A 250 1.02 -20.76 -4.27
C PHE A 250 0.38 -21.56 -3.14
N GLU A 251 1.21 -22.23 -2.32
CA GLU A 251 0.77 -22.98 -1.12
C GLU A 251 0.08 -22.09 -0.06
N ASN A 252 0.33 -20.77 -0.10
CA ASN A 252 -0.20 -19.80 0.87
C ASN A 252 -1.61 -19.24 0.52
N ARG A 253 -2.25 -19.69 -0.56
CA ARG A 253 -3.62 -19.26 -0.96
C ARG A 253 -4.66 -19.41 0.16
N PRO A 254 -4.69 -20.49 0.97
CA PRO A 254 -5.66 -20.60 2.07
C PRO A 254 -5.44 -19.57 3.18
N ALA A 255 -4.19 -19.19 3.46
CA ALA A 255 -3.89 -18.16 4.46
C ALA A 255 -4.40 -16.78 4.01
N LEU A 256 -4.25 -16.47 2.72
CA LEU A 256 -4.78 -15.26 2.09
C LEU A 256 -6.31 -15.21 2.16
N ALA A 257 -6.98 -16.31 1.84
CA ALA A 257 -8.43 -16.45 1.98
C ALA A 257 -8.90 -16.15 3.41
N LYS A 258 -8.25 -16.76 4.40
CA LYS A 258 -8.56 -16.58 5.82
C LYS A 258 -8.35 -15.14 6.29
N ALA A 259 -7.32 -14.46 5.80
CA ALA A 259 -7.06 -13.05 6.13
C ALA A 259 -8.13 -12.11 5.55
N LEU A 260 -8.68 -12.42 4.38
CA LEU A 260 -9.65 -11.58 3.68
C LEU A 260 -11.10 -11.78 4.13
N ALA A 261 -11.49 -12.99 4.55
CA ALA A 261 -12.86 -13.32 4.90
C ALA A 261 -13.55 -12.34 5.89
N PRO A 262 -12.89 -11.86 6.97
CA PRO A 262 -13.49 -10.90 7.91
C PRO A 262 -13.82 -9.53 7.31
N HIS A 263 -13.26 -9.21 6.14
CA HIS A 263 -13.37 -7.90 5.52
C HIS A 263 -14.37 -7.83 4.37
N SER A 264 -15.01 -8.95 4.02
CA SER A 264 -16.00 -9.08 2.93
C SER A 264 -17.12 -8.02 3.00
N THR A 265 -17.74 -7.83 4.16
CA THR A 265 -18.79 -6.82 4.37
C THR A 265 -18.30 -5.38 4.14
N ARG A 266 -17.06 -5.09 4.53
CA ARG A 266 -16.44 -3.78 4.30
C ARG A 266 -16.24 -3.53 2.81
N ILE A 267 -15.73 -4.53 2.08
CA ILE A 267 -15.50 -4.46 0.64
C ILE A 267 -16.83 -4.23 -0.09
N ALA A 268 -17.90 -4.94 0.28
CA ALA A 268 -19.24 -4.72 -0.27
C ALA A 268 -19.73 -3.28 -0.04
N LYS A 269 -19.53 -2.74 1.18
CA LYS A 269 -19.89 -1.36 1.50
C LYS A 269 -19.10 -0.35 0.67
N GLN A 270 -17.79 -0.55 0.49
CA GLN A 270 -16.95 0.33 -0.33
C GLN A 270 -17.35 0.29 -1.81
N LEU A 271 -17.73 -0.89 -2.34
CA LEU A 271 -18.19 -1.01 -3.71
C LEU A 271 -19.53 -0.30 -3.97
N SER A 272 -20.46 -0.38 -3.02
CA SER A 272 -21.79 0.23 -3.12
C SER A 272 -21.77 1.74 -2.84
N GLN A 273 -21.17 2.14 -1.73
CA GLN A 273 -21.27 3.49 -1.16
C GLN A 273 -19.97 4.30 -1.22
N GLY A 274 -18.85 3.69 -1.61
CA GLY A 274 -17.54 4.36 -1.60
C GLY A 274 -17.35 5.39 -2.71
N ALA A 275 -16.28 6.18 -2.58
CA ALA A 275 -15.84 7.07 -3.66
C ALA A 275 -15.42 6.26 -4.90
N ARG A 276 -15.34 6.89 -6.08
CA ARG A 276 -15.04 6.18 -7.35
C ARG A 276 -13.79 5.30 -7.27
N LEU A 277 -12.70 5.81 -6.69
CA LEU A 277 -11.45 5.06 -6.52
C LEU A 277 -11.60 3.88 -5.55
N GLU A 278 -12.40 4.02 -4.50
CA GLU A 278 -12.70 2.94 -3.56
C GLU A 278 -13.51 1.83 -4.24
N LYS A 279 -14.48 2.20 -5.08
CA LYS A 279 -15.26 1.24 -5.87
C LYS A 279 -14.37 0.45 -6.82
N VAL A 280 -13.48 1.13 -7.54
CA VAL A 280 -12.52 0.48 -8.45
C VAL A 280 -11.59 -0.46 -7.70
N ALA A 281 -11.01 -0.01 -6.57
CA ALA A 281 -10.11 -0.82 -5.76
C ALA A 281 -10.83 -2.05 -5.17
N ALA A 282 -12.05 -1.88 -4.67
CA ALA A 282 -12.89 -2.97 -4.18
C ALA A 282 -13.24 -3.99 -5.28
N ALA A 283 -13.62 -3.52 -6.48
CA ALA A 283 -13.91 -4.40 -7.62
C ALA A 283 -12.68 -5.17 -8.10
N GLN A 284 -11.50 -4.52 -8.14
CA GLN A 284 -10.24 -5.17 -8.48
C GLN A 284 -9.86 -6.24 -7.44
N LEU A 285 -10.09 -5.97 -6.16
CA LEU A 285 -9.89 -6.95 -5.08
C LEU A 285 -10.82 -8.16 -5.23
N LEU A 286 -12.11 -7.92 -5.48
CA LEU A 286 -13.10 -8.97 -5.70
C LEU A 286 -12.76 -9.80 -6.94
N ARG A 287 -12.20 -9.19 -7.99
CA ARG A 287 -11.73 -9.91 -9.19
C ARG A 287 -10.61 -10.87 -8.83
N GLY A 288 -9.66 -10.45 -7.99
CA GLY A 288 -8.62 -11.31 -7.45
C GLY A 288 -9.19 -12.47 -6.62
N LEU A 289 -10.16 -12.18 -5.74
CA LEU A 289 -10.85 -13.17 -4.92
C LEU A 289 -11.57 -14.22 -5.76
N ALA A 290 -12.37 -13.78 -6.74
CA ALA A 290 -13.08 -14.67 -7.65
C ALA A 290 -12.13 -15.54 -8.48
N ARG A 291 -10.90 -15.06 -8.73
CA ARG A 291 -9.82 -15.78 -9.41
C ARG A 291 -8.97 -16.67 -8.49
N CYS A 292 -9.22 -16.70 -7.18
CA CYS A 292 -8.53 -17.58 -6.24
C CYS A 292 -9.53 -18.59 -5.62
N PRO A 293 -9.54 -19.88 -6.04
CA PRO A 293 -10.55 -20.85 -5.61
C PRO A 293 -10.71 -20.96 -4.08
N ASP A 294 -9.59 -20.93 -3.34
CA ASP A 294 -9.58 -21.04 -1.88
C ASP A 294 -10.14 -19.79 -1.18
N ALA A 295 -10.15 -18.64 -1.86
CA ALA A 295 -10.61 -17.36 -1.33
C ALA A 295 -12.07 -17.02 -1.68
N ASN A 296 -12.75 -17.88 -2.44
CA ASN A 296 -14.15 -17.68 -2.83
C ASN A 296 -15.11 -17.58 -1.64
N SER A 297 -14.77 -18.18 -0.49
CA SER A 297 -15.56 -18.04 0.75
C SER A 297 -15.61 -16.60 1.26
N ALA A 298 -14.66 -15.75 0.90
CA ALA A 298 -14.65 -14.32 1.22
C ALA A 298 -15.58 -13.49 0.32
N LEU A 299 -16.11 -14.05 -0.77
CA LEU A 299 -17.15 -13.41 -1.57
C LEU A 299 -18.51 -13.61 -0.88
N CYS A 300 -19.12 -12.52 -0.43
CA CYS A 300 -20.47 -12.52 0.11
C CYS A 300 -21.49 -12.02 -0.93
N ASP A 301 -22.76 -12.35 -0.73
CA ASP A 301 -23.81 -11.98 -1.69
C ASP A 301 -23.93 -10.47 -1.89
N ALA A 302 -23.65 -9.67 -0.85
CA ALA A 302 -23.64 -8.21 -0.94
C ALA A 302 -22.54 -7.68 -1.89
N CYS A 303 -21.40 -8.38 -2.01
CA CYS A 303 -20.37 -8.03 -2.99
C CYS A 303 -20.86 -8.27 -4.43
N LEU A 304 -21.55 -9.40 -4.66
CA LEU A 304 -22.07 -9.74 -5.98
C LEU A 304 -23.20 -8.80 -6.40
N ASP A 305 -24.11 -8.48 -5.47
CA ASP A 305 -25.17 -7.50 -5.67
C ASP A 305 -24.56 -6.14 -6.06
N ALA A 306 -23.56 -5.67 -5.33
CA ALA A 306 -22.89 -4.40 -5.63
C ALA A 306 -22.12 -4.43 -6.98
N CYS A 307 -21.53 -5.57 -7.36
CA CYS A 307 -20.94 -5.75 -8.69
C CYS A 307 -22.01 -5.68 -9.80
N ALA A 308 -23.13 -6.39 -9.63
CA ALA A 308 -24.24 -6.36 -10.58
C ALA A 308 -24.82 -4.95 -10.72
N ASP A 309 -25.06 -4.25 -9.60
CA ASP A 309 -25.57 -2.88 -9.61
C ASP A 309 -24.61 -1.92 -10.32
N SER A 310 -23.30 -2.09 -10.13
CA SER A 310 -22.30 -1.24 -10.76
C SER A 310 -22.31 -1.27 -12.29
N LEU A 311 -22.74 -2.39 -12.91
CA LEU A 311 -22.82 -2.55 -14.37
C LEU A 311 -23.84 -1.61 -15.04
N PHE A 312 -24.79 -1.09 -14.27
CA PHE A 312 -25.88 -0.25 -14.77
C PHE A 312 -25.73 1.23 -14.39
N THR A 313 -24.62 1.60 -13.74
CA THR A 313 -24.42 2.97 -13.22
C THR A 313 -24.11 4.00 -14.31
N HIS A 314 -23.39 3.63 -15.38
CA HIS A 314 -23.06 4.52 -16.49
C HIS A 314 -23.23 3.83 -17.85
N PRO A 315 -23.55 4.57 -18.93
CA PRO A 315 -23.75 3.99 -20.26
C PRO A 315 -22.44 3.56 -20.95
N HIS A 316 -21.27 3.97 -20.48
CA HIS A 316 -19.97 3.57 -21.02
C HIS A 316 -19.26 2.64 -20.04
N ALA A 317 -18.65 1.56 -20.54
CA ALA A 317 -17.81 0.71 -19.70
C ALA A 317 -16.57 1.50 -19.27
N ASP A 318 -16.47 1.74 -17.96
CA ASP A 318 -15.26 2.23 -17.32
C ASP A 318 -14.54 1.09 -16.59
N VAL A 319 -13.44 1.41 -15.93
CA VAL A 319 -12.61 0.44 -15.20
C VAL A 319 -13.42 -0.34 -14.15
N LEU A 320 -14.39 0.32 -13.49
CA LEU A 320 -15.27 -0.32 -12.52
C LEU A 320 -16.17 -1.36 -13.20
N HIS A 321 -16.78 -1.01 -14.33
CA HIS A 321 -17.64 -1.94 -15.10
C HIS A 321 -16.86 -3.19 -15.53
N VAL A 322 -15.64 -3.01 -16.04
CA VAL A 322 -14.78 -4.13 -16.48
C VAL A 322 -14.45 -5.06 -15.32
N HIS A 323 -14.02 -4.52 -14.16
CA HIS A 323 -13.71 -5.35 -13.01
C HIS A 323 -14.92 -6.06 -12.43
N SER A 324 -16.08 -5.40 -12.36
CA SER A 324 -17.31 -6.02 -11.90
C SER A 324 -17.82 -7.11 -12.85
N ALA A 325 -17.74 -6.89 -14.17
CA ALA A 325 -18.07 -7.92 -15.16
C ALA A 325 -17.17 -9.14 -15.02
N ASP A 326 -15.86 -8.94 -14.88
CA ASP A 326 -14.89 -10.02 -14.68
C ASP A 326 -15.15 -10.84 -13.40
N VAL A 327 -15.58 -10.19 -12.31
CA VAL A 327 -15.98 -10.87 -11.07
C VAL A 327 -17.17 -11.80 -11.33
N LEU A 328 -18.22 -11.26 -11.96
CA LEU A 328 -19.44 -12.00 -12.22
C LEU A 328 -19.18 -13.16 -13.19
N LEU A 329 -18.42 -12.92 -14.27
CA LEU A 329 -17.98 -13.96 -15.20
C LEU A 329 -17.18 -15.05 -14.50
N ALA A 330 -16.21 -14.68 -13.66
CA ALA A 330 -15.42 -15.67 -12.93
C ALA A 330 -16.29 -16.54 -12.00
N ILE A 331 -17.39 -16.00 -11.45
CA ILE A 331 -18.32 -16.77 -10.62
C ILE A 331 -19.24 -17.66 -11.44
N ILE A 332 -19.66 -17.21 -12.62
CA ILE A 332 -20.48 -17.98 -13.56
C ILE A 332 -19.67 -19.13 -14.18
N ASP A 333 -18.41 -18.87 -14.54
CA ASP A 333 -17.52 -19.81 -15.25
C ASP A 333 -16.86 -20.82 -14.31
N ARG A 334 -16.65 -20.47 -13.03
CA ARG A 334 -15.97 -21.36 -12.09
C ARG A 334 -16.90 -22.41 -11.50
N LYS A 335 -16.57 -23.65 -11.83
CA LYS A 335 -17.20 -24.91 -11.37
C LYS A 335 -17.16 -25.25 -9.85
N PRO A 336 -16.33 -24.70 -8.93
CA PRO A 336 -16.13 -25.34 -7.63
C PRO A 336 -17.10 -24.81 -6.55
N LEU A 337 -18.21 -25.53 -6.38
CA LEU A 337 -18.83 -26.02 -5.11
C LEU A 337 -20.36 -26.03 -5.26
N HIS A 338 -20.84 -27.19 -5.71
CA HIS A 338 -22.08 -27.38 -6.44
C HIS A 338 -23.42 -27.11 -5.69
N ALA A 339 -23.40 -26.56 -4.48
CA ALA A 339 -24.64 -26.25 -3.73
C ALA A 339 -24.72 -24.81 -3.21
N HIS A 340 -23.62 -24.28 -2.67
CA HIS A 340 -23.58 -22.89 -2.19
C HIS A 340 -23.44 -21.89 -3.35
N ALA A 341 -22.72 -22.25 -4.42
CA ALA A 341 -22.66 -21.44 -5.63
C ALA A 341 -24.02 -21.40 -6.35
N ALA A 342 -24.81 -22.49 -6.32
CA ALA A 342 -26.18 -22.57 -6.85
C ALA A 342 -27.08 -21.49 -6.32
N LYS A 343 -27.31 -21.50 -5.01
CA LYS A 343 -28.27 -20.60 -4.37
C LYS A 343 -27.83 -19.14 -4.53
N ARG A 344 -26.53 -18.91 -4.51
CA ARG A 344 -25.93 -17.59 -4.72
C ARG A 344 -26.11 -17.11 -6.16
N LEU A 345 -25.91 -17.99 -7.14
CA LEU A 345 -26.12 -17.70 -8.55
C LEU A 345 -27.62 -17.50 -8.85
N GLU A 346 -28.50 -18.36 -8.33
CA GLU A 346 -29.96 -18.22 -8.41
C GLU A 346 -30.39 -16.84 -7.90
N ARG A 347 -29.98 -16.50 -6.68
CA ARG A 347 -30.26 -15.20 -6.08
C ARG A 347 -29.75 -14.05 -6.95
N LEU A 348 -28.52 -14.13 -7.47
CA LEU A 348 -27.94 -13.08 -8.30
C LEU A 348 -28.70 -12.91 -9.63
N LEU A 349 -29.04 -14.02 -10.28
CA LEU A 349 -29.72 -14.04 -11.57
C LEU A 349 -31.19 -13.61 -11.47
N PHE A 350 -31.89 -14.01 -10.40
CA PHE A 350 -33.35 -13.89 -10.26
C PHE A 350 -33.85 -12.99 -9.12
N ARG A 351 -32.95 -12.50 -8.24
CA ARG A 351 -33.15 -11.59 -7.10
C ARG A 351 -34.62 -11.32 -6.74
N ASP A 352 -35.16 -12.06 -5.76
CA ASP A 352 -36.56 -11.93 -5.35
C ASP A 352 -36.88 -10.53 -4.78
N ASN A 353 -38.04 -9.99 -5.20
CA ASN A 353 -38.75 -8.83 -4.64
C ASN A 353 -38.12 -7.42 -4.75
N SER A 354 -37.19 -7.16 -5.67
CA SER A 354 -36.83 -5.78 -6.03
C SER A 354 -37.67 -5.30 -7.22
N THR A 355 -38.03 -4.00 -7.24
CA THR A 355 -38.71 -3.36 -8.38
C THR A 355 -37.88 -3.34 -9.67
N GLU A 356 -36.59 -3.68 -9.59
CA GLU A 356 -35.65 -3.69 -10.72
C GLU A 356 -35.42 -5.09 -11.33
N GLY A 357 -35.78 -6.17 -10.62
CA GLY A 357 -35.56 -7.57 -11.04
C GLY A 357 -34.10 -8.05 -10.86
N GLY A 358 -33.87 -9.36 -11.07
CA GLY A 358 -32.54 -9.98 -11.04
C GLY A 358 -31.64 -9.60 -12.22
N LEU A 359 -30.36 -10.02 -12.20
CA LEU A 359 -29.37 -9.63 -13.22
C LEU A 359 -29.86 -9.86 -14.66
N LEU A 360 -30.49 -11.01 -14.94
CA LEU A 360 -30.99 -11.32 -16.29
C LEU A 360 -32.14 -10.41 -16.71
N SER A 361 -33.08 -10.12 -15.81
CA SER A 361 -34.18 -9.18 -16.06
C SER A 361 -33.66 -7.78 -16.38
N ARG A 362 -32.66 -7.32 -15.63
CA ARG A 362 -32.04 -5.99 -15.83
C ARG A 362 -31.25 -5.92 -17.13
N ILE A 363 -30.50 -6.96 -17.48
CA ILE A 363 -29.84 -7.03 -18.79
C ILE A 363 -30.90 -7.01 -19.89
N ARG A 364 -31.92 -7.85 -19.81
CA ARG A 364 -33.00 -7.91 -20.80
C ARG A 364 -33.63 -6.54 -20.99
N SER A 365 -34.04 -5.88 -19.90
CA SER A 365 -34.64 -4.55 -19.95
C SER A 365 -33.70 -3.52 -20.59
N THR A 366 -32.40 -3.57 -20.27
CA THR A 366 -31.40 -2.65 -20.83
C THR A 366 -31.17 -2.86 -22.33
N LEU A 367 -31.23 -4.11 -22.79
CA LEU A 367 -30.97 -4.48 -24.18
C LEU A 367 -32.24 -4.54 -25.05
N THR A 368 -33.44 -4.55 -24.44
CA THR A 368 -34.70 -4.64 -25.17
C THR A 368 -34.90 -3.42 -26.07
N GLY A 369 -35.26 -3.66 -27.33
CA GLY A 369 -35.44 -2.59 -28.32
C GLY A 369 -34.15 -2.06 -28.92
N LEU A 370 -32.97 -2.58 -28.52
CA LEU A 370 -31.73 -2.30 -29.21
C LEU A 370 -31.56 -3.23 -30.40
N GLU A 371 -31.41 -2.65 -31.59
CA GLU A 371 -31.02 -3.40 -32.79
C GLU A 371 -29.56 -3.90 -32.73
N ARG A 372 -28.72 -3.23 -31.93
CA ARG A 372 -27.31 -3.59 -31.69
C ARG A 372 -26.81 -3.03 -30.34
N PRO A 373 -25.82 -3.68 -29.68
CA PRO A 373 -25.04 -3.04 -28.63
C PRO A 373 -24.45 -1.73 -29.19
N LYS A 374 -24.76 -0.59 -28.57
CA LYS A 374 -24.32 0.73 -29.08
C LYS A 374 -23.07 1.23 -28.37
N ASN A 375 -22.76 0.67 -27.21
CA ASN A 375 -21.65 1.06 -26.37
C ASN A 375 -20.95 -0.17 -25.76
N SER A 376 -19.82 0.07 -25.12
CA SER A 376 -19.00 -0.96 -24.48
C SER A 376 -19.67 -1.64 -23.28
N ARG A 377 -20.60 -0.96 -22.59
CA ARG A 377 -21.38 -1.57 -21.51
C ARG A 377 -22.30 -2.65 -22.08
N ASP A 378 -23.08 -2.33 -23.11
CA ASP A 378 -24.01 -3.25 -23.75
C ASP A 378 -23.29 -4.52 -24.21
N ALA A 379 -22.07 -4.39 -24.76
CA ALA A 379 -21.23 -5.52 -25.14
C ALA A 379 -20.88 -6.43 -23.95
N HIS A 380 -20.44 -5.88 -22.81
CA HIS A 380 -20.19 -6.67 -21.60
C HIS A 380 -21.45 -7.36 -21.07
N LEU A 381 -22.61 -6.71 -21.14
CA LEU A 381 -23.88 -7.30 -20.72
C LEU A 381 -24.28 -8.50 -21.61
N VAL A 382 -24.00 -8.43 -22.92
CA VAL A 382 -24.18 -9.57 -23.84
C VAL A 382 -23.25 -10.72 -23.47
N VAL A 383 -21.95 -10.46 -23.26
CA VAL A 383 -20.98 -11.50 -22.86
C VAL A 383 -21.38 -12.17 -21.55
N LEU A 384 -21.83 -11.39 -20.55
CA LEU A 384 -22.36 -11.94 -19.30
C LEU A 384 -23.58 -12.83 -19.55
N GLY A 385 -24.48 -12.39 -20.43
CA GLY A 385 -25.65 -13.16 -20.85
C GLY A 385 -25.31 -14.50 -21.49
N GLU A 386 -24.36 -14.49 -22.43
CA GLU A 386 -23.86 -15.69 -23.11
C GLU A 386 -23.16 -16.64 -22.16
N ALA A 387 -22.36 -16.12 -21.21
CA ALA A 387 -21.70 -16.94 -20.20
C ALA A 387 -22.71 -17.67 -19.30
N VAL A 388 -23.81 -17.01 -18.92
CA VAL A 388 -24.90 -17.68 -18.19
C VAL A 388 -25.50 -18.80 -19.04
N CYS A 389 -25.82 -18.53 -20.31
CA CYS A 389 -26.36 -19.55 -21.22
C CYS A 389 -25.41 -20.74 -21.41
N ALA A 390 -24.10 -20.48 -21.56
CA ALA A 390 -23.08 -21.51 -21.70
C ALA A 390 -22.98 -22.38 -20.42
N ALA A 391 -22.95 -21.75 -19.25
CA ALA A 391 -22.94 -22.45 -17.96
C ALA A 391 -24.17 -23.36 -17.78
N LEU A 392 -25.34 -22.92 -18.26
CA LEU A 392 -26.57 -23.72 -18.20
C LEU A 392 -26.56 -24.89 -19.20
N ARG A 393 -26.01 -24.69 -20.41
CA ARG A 393 -25.94 -25.73 -21.47
C ARG A 393 -24.92 -26.83 -21.15
N GLU A 394 -23.79 -26.49 -20.52
CA GLU A 394 -22.79 -27.51 -20.13
C GLU A 394 -23.36 -28.56 -19.15
N ASP A 395 -24.32 -28.17 -18.30
CA ASP A 395 -24.95 -29.08 -17.33
C ASP A 395 -25.97 -30.04 -17.98
N GLU A 396 -26.62 -29.68 -19.08
CA GLU A 396 -27.46 -30.62 -19.86
C GLU A 396 -26.64 -31.82 -20.40
N ALA A 397 -25.34 -31.62 -20.65
CA ALA A 397 -24.46 -32.65 -21.17
C ALA A 397 -23.89 -33.60 -20.09
N LYS A 398 -24.05 -33.30 -18.79
CA LYS A 398 -23.53 -34.11 -17.66
C LYS A 398 -24.63 -34.38 -16.61
N PRO A 399 -25.53 -35.36 -16.86
CA PRO A 399 -26.55 -35.73 -15.88
C PRO A 399 -25.89 -36.34 -14.62
N GLY A 400 -26.02 -35.67 -13.46
CA GLY A 400 -25.67 -36.23 -12.16
C GLY A 400 -24.74 -35.40 -11.24
N ALA A 401 -24.17 -34.28 -11.70
CA ALA A 401 -23.33 -33.38 -10.86
C ALA A 401 -24.07 -32.09 -10.43
N GLY A 402 -25.40 -32.15 -10.38
CA GLY A 402 -26.30 -31.03 -10.57
C GLY A 402 -26.29 -29.95 -9.49
N LEU A 403 -25.90 -28.75 -9.91
CA LEU A 403 -26.16 -27.46 -9.27
C LEU A 403 -27.32 -26.72 -10.00
N VAL A 404 -27.48 -27.00 -11.30
CA VAL A 404 -28.41 -26.35 -12.21
C VAL A 404 -29.73 -27.10 -12.50
N PRO A 405 -29.93 -28.42 -12.27
CA PRO A 405 -31.21 -29.08 -12.57
C PRO A 405 -32.42 -28.52 -11.78
N ASP A 406 -32.26 -28.27 -10.48
CA ASP A 406 -33.35 -27.73 -9.64
C ASP A 406 -33.67 -26.28 -10.01
N LEU A 407 -32.65 -25.52 -10.40
CA LEU A 407 -32.75 -24.12 -10.80
C LEU A 407 -33.38 -24.00 -12.20
N LEU A 408 -32.95 -24.85 -13.14
CA LEU A 408 -33.59 -25.04 -14.45
C LEU A 408 -35.03 -25.48 -14.31
N TYR A 409 -35.37 -26.31 -13.32
CA TYR A 409 -36.75 -26.75 -13.11
C TYR A 409 -37.60 -25.63 -12.47
N ALA A 410 -37.10 -24.98 -11.42
CA ALA A 410 -37.84 -23.95 -10.67
C ALA A 410 -38.02 -22.64 -11.45
N ARG A 411 -37.04 -22.25 -12.28
CA ARG A 411 -37.02 -20.99 -13.03
C ARG A 411 -37.02 -21.19 -14.55
N ARG A 412 -37.46 -22.36 -15.03
CA ARG A 412 -37.38 -22.77 -16.44
C ARG A 412 -37.90 -21.73 -17.41
N ASN A 413 -39.09 -21.20 -17.16
CA ASN A 413 -39.74 -20.24 -18.06
C ASN A 413 -38.97 -18.92 -18.17
N GLU A 414 -38.35 -18.48 -17.07
CA GLU A 414 -37.54 -17.26 -17.03
C GLU A 414 -36.21 -17.46 -17.77
N LEU A 415 -35.62 -18.66 -17.65
CA LEU A 415 -34.41 -19.07 -18.35
C LEU A 415 -34.63 -19.29 -19.85
N ASP A 416 -35.72 -19.96 -20.24
CA ASP A 416 -36.08 -20.17 -21.65
C ASP A 416 -36.36 -18.82 -22.34
N ALA A 417 -37.05 -17.90 -21.65
CA ALA A 417 -37.27 -16.55 -22.16
C ALA A 417 -35.95 -15.77 -22.33
N TRP A 418 -34.98 -15.99 -21.44
CA TRP A 418 -33.65 -15.40 -21.57
C TRP A 418 -32.84 -16.02 -22.72
N LEU A 419 -32.83 -17.35 -22.84
CA LEU A 419 -32.16 -18.08 -23.91
C LEU A 419 -32.67 -17.65 -25.29
N HIS A 420 -34.00 -17.55 -25.46
CA HIS A 420 -34.58 -17.04 -26.69
C HIS A 420 -34.18 -15.60 -26.99
N PHE A 421 -34.20 -14.73 -25.98
CA PHE A 421 -33.79 -13.33 -26.14
C PHE A 421 -32.33 -13.20 -26.59
N VAL A 422 -31.40 -13.98 -26.00
CA VAL A 422 -29.99 -13.97 -26.39
C VAL A 422 -29.78 -14.56 -27.78
N GLU A 423 -30.48 -15.64 -28.14
CA GLU A 423 -30.41 -16.22 -29.49
C GLU A 423 -30.87 -15.23 -30.56
N ASP A 424 -31.93 -14.47 -30.31
CA ASP A 424 -32.39 -13.42 -31.22
C ASP A 424 -31.35 -12.29 -31.34
N LEU A 425 -30.72 -11.90 -30.24
CA LEU A 425 -29.69 -10.85 -30.21
C LEU A 425 -28.39 -11.28 -30.93
N ALA A 426 -27.99 -12.54 -30.76
CA ALA A 426 -26.85 -13.16 -31.45
C ALA A 426 -27.12 -13.34 -32.96
N ARG A 427 -28.34 -13.73 -33.35
CA ARG A 427 -28.74 -13.81 -34.77
C ARG A 427 -28.73 -12.44 -35.45
N LEU A 428 -29.14 -11.38 -34.74
CA LEU A 428 -29.11 -10.01 -35.25
C LEU A 428 -27.68 -9.50 -35.48
N THR A 429 -26.74 -9.83 -34.58
CA THR A 429 -25.32 -9.50 -34.74
C THR A 429 -24.66 -10.31 -35.86
N ALA A 430 -24.88 -11.63 -35.91
CA ALA A 430 -24.30 -12.50 -36.93
C ALA A 430 -24.81 -12.23 -38.36
N ARG A 431 -26.12 -12.00 -38.54
CA ARG A 431 -26.71 -11.67 -39.85
C ARG A 431 -26.18 -10.36 -40.44
N LYS A 432 -25.79 -9.42 -39.58
CA LYS A 432 -25.28 -8.12 -40.02
C LYS A 432 -23.77 -8.14 -40.28
N VAL A 433 -22.97 -8.86 -39.49
CA VAL A 433 -21.57 -9.15 -39.86
C VAL A 433 -21.52 -9.78 -41.25
N ALA A 434 -22.38 -10.77 -41.53
CA ALA A 434 -22.47 -11.35 -42.87
C ALA A 434 -22.89 -10.34 -43.97
N ALA A 435 -23.62 -9.28 -43.63
CA ALA A 435 -24.03 -8.22 -44.56
C ALA A 435 -22.99 -7.09 -44.72
N ASP A 436 -22.15 -6.85 -43.71
CA ASP A 436 -21.03 -5.88 -43.77
C ASP A 436 -19.81 -6.48 -44.49
N PHE A 437 -19.76 -7.81 -44.65
CA PHE A 437 -18.72 -8.57 -45.38
C PHE A 437 -19.17 -9.10 -46.76
N ALA A 438 -20.42 -8.86 -47.17
CA ALA A 438 -20.96 -9.19 -48.49
C ALA A 438 -21.08 -7.92 -49.34
#